data_AF-A0A3M1J7X4-F1
#
_entry.id   AF-A0A3M1J7X4-F1
#
_cell.length_a   1.000
_cell.length_b   1.000
_cell.length_c   1.000
_cell.angle_alpha   90.00
_cell.angle_beta   90.00
_cell.angle_gamma   90.00
#
_symmetry.space_group_name_H-M   'P 1'
#
loop_
_entity.id
_entity.type
_entity.pdbx_description
1 polymer ?
#
loop_
_entity_poly.entity_id
_entity_poly.type
_entity_poly.pdbx_seq_one_letter_code
_entity_poly.pdbx_strand_id
1 'polypeptide(L)'
;MRKPIVSCGLLAAAAILLMPLAADAGNGRVEVVNHGKNCRIVSFSQSADKLKVALKNSQNGLKRQVEEVIRLEGWRRSRVKIRAKRARPNPSIRTSVPKNEFVGGNVVTRTSYSQCWTGVFAPYVCTSGALVCK
;
A
#
# COMPACT_ATOMS: atom_id res chain seq x y z
N MET A 1 -0.46 20.16 -44.61
CA MET A 1 0.92 20.22 -44.12
C MET A 1 0.92 20.57 -42.63
N ARG A 2 1.73 19.82 -41.83
CA ARG A 2 2.36 20.14 -40.52
C ARG A 2 1.51 20.49 -39.26
N LYS A 3 1.64 19.62 -38.24
CA LYS A 3 1.56 19.83 -36.77
C LYS A 3 2.68 20.82 -36.29
N PRO A 4 2.61 21.48 -35.09
CA PRO A 4 2.73 20.87 -33.73
C PRO A 4 1.81 21.47 -32.63
N ILE A 5 1.26 20.68 -31.70
CA ILE A 5 1.72 20.39 -30.31
C ILE A 5 2.19 21.64 -29.52
N VAL A 6 1.38 22.07 -28.54
CA VAL A 6 1.88 22.56 -27.25
C VAL A 6 1.07 21.92 -26.13
N SER A 7 1.79 21.12 -25.36
CA SER A 7 1.41 20.52 -24.08
C SER A 7 1.49 21.59 -23.00
N CYS A 8 0.45 21.75 -22.18
CA CYS A 8 0.56 22.50 -20.94
C CYS A 8 -0.11 21.71 -19.80
N GLY A 9 0.76 21.01 -19.06
CA GLY A 9 0.65 20.66 -17.63
C GLY A 9 -0.73 20.38 -17.05
N LEU A 10 -1.24 19.16 -17.26
CA LEU A 10 -2.16 18.58 -16.28
C LEU A 10 -1.31 18.06 -15.12
N LEU A 11 -1.25 18.84 -14.04
CA LEU A 11 -0.85 18.35 -12.72
C LEU A 11 -1.62 17.06 -12.45
N ALA A 12 -0.92 15.93 -12.51
CA ALA A 12 -1.43 14.68 -11.97
C ALA A 12 -1.44 14.84 -10.45
N ALA A 13 -2.49 15.48 -9.93
CA ALA A 13 -2.85 15.37 -8.54
C ALA A 13 -2.92 13.88 -8.23
N ALA A 14 -2.01 13.41 -7.39
CA ALA A 14 -2.13 12.10 -6.79
C ALA A 14 -3.46 12.13 -6.03
N ALA A 15 -4.51 11.63 -6.67
CA ALA A 15 -5.79 11.42 -6.02
C ALA A 15 -5.54 10.34 -4.95
N ILE A 16 -5.13 10.79 -3.77
CA ILE A 16 -5.25 10.02 -2.54
C ILE A 16 -6.75 9.87 -2.39
N LEU A 17 -7.29 8.77 -2.91
CA LEU A 17 -8.66 8.38 -2.63
C LEU A 17 -8.67 8.05 -1.13
N LEU A 18 -8.95 9.07 -0.31
CA LEU A 18 -9.35 8.95 1.09
C LEU A 18 -10.73 8.29 1.11
N MET A 19 -10.76 7.01 0.73
CA MET A 19 -11.94 6.19 0.89
C MET A 19 -11.99 5.72 2.35
N PRO A 20 -13.15 5.78 3.01
CA PRO A 20 -13.31 5.22 4.34
C PRO A 20 -13.33 3.69 4.20
N LEU A 21 -12.14 3.08 4.15
CA LEU A 21 -12.00 1.61 4.19
C LEU A 21 -12.13 1.14 5.63
N ALA A 22 -12.86 0.04 5.81
CA ALA A 22 -13.28 -0.53 7.08
C ALA A 22 -12.20 -0.41 8.17
N ALA A 23 -12.52 0.37 9.21
CA ALA A 23 -11.74 0.50 10.43
C ALA A 23 -11.82 -0.81 11.22
N ASP A 24 -10.98 -1.78 10.88
CA ASP A 24 -10.71 -2.92 11.76
C ASP A 24 -9.84 -2.44 12.92
N ALA A 25 -10.48 -2.04 14.03
CA ALA A 25 -10.05 -2.07 15.44
C ALA A 25 -8.55 -1.88 15.80
N GLY A 26 -7.76 -1.21 14.98
CA GLY A 26 -6.34 -0.96 15.21
C GLY A 26 -5.92 0.21 14.35
N ASN A 27 -4.82 0.86 14.73
CA ASN A 27 -4.24 2.03 14.07
C ASN A 27 -3.70 1.76 12.64
N GLY A 28 -4.36 0.91 11.88
CA GLY A 28 -4.00 0.52 10.53
C GLY A 28 -4.19 1.69 9.57
N ARG A 29 -3.22 1.93 8.69
CA ARG A 29 -3.29 2.98 7.67
C ARG A 29 -3.17 2.39 6.29
N VAL A 30 -4.16 2.67 5.45
CA VAL A 30 -4.19 2.27 4.04
C VAL A 30 -3.69 3.41 3.16
N GLU A 31 -3.01 3.06 2.07
CA GLU A 31 -2.74 3.96 0.96
C GLU A 31 -3.06 3.24 -0.35
N VAL A 32 -3.81 3.90 -1.23
CA VAL A 32 -4.10 3.40 -2.58
C VAL A 32 -3.60 4.42 -3.58
N VAL A 33 -2.66 4.01 -4.44
CA VAL A 33 -2.01 4.87 -5.42
C VAL A 33 -2.26 4.34 -6.83
N ASN A 34 -2.63 5.22 -7.75
CA ASN A 34 -2.75 4.90 -9.17
C ASN A 34 -1.39 4.50 -9.77
N HIS A 35 -1.34 3.37 -10.47
CA HIS A 35 -0.11 2.84 -11.08
C HIS A 35 -0.31 2.49 -12.56
N GLY A 36 -0.84 3.44 -13.33
CA GLY A 36 -1.16 3.25 -14.75
C GLY A 36 -2.60 2.82 -14.99
N LYS A 37 -2.93 2.53 -16.26
CA LYS A 37 -4.28 2.10 -16.66
C LYS A 37 -4.62 0.77 -15.99
N ASN A 38 -5.74 0.74 -15.25
CA ASN A 38 -6.26 -0.44 -14.54
C ASN A 38 -5.33 -1.06 -13.49
N CYS A 39 -4.45 -0.28 -12.88
CA CYS A 39 -3.55 -0.75 -11.83
C CYS A 39 -3.57 0.17 -10.60
N ARG A 40 -3.58 -0.44 -9.41
CA ARG A 40 -3.49 0.23 -8.11
C ARG A 40 -2.37 -0.39 -7.29
N ILE A 41 -1.53 0.44 -6.70
CA ILE A 41 -0.68 0.01 -5.59
C ILE A 41 -1.50 0.17 -4.32
N VAL A 42 -1.67 -0.92 -3.59
CA VAL A 42 -2.34 -0.94 -2.30
C VAL A 42 -1.27 -1.17 -1.24
N SER A 43 -1.22 -0.32 -0.23
CA SER A 43 -0.38 -0.52 0.94
C SER A 43 -1.23 -0.49 2.20
N PHE A 44 -0.81 -1.26 3.19
CA PHE A 44 -1.42 -1.23 4.51
C PHE A 44 -0.34 -1.33 5.59
N SER A 45 -0.36 -0.37 6.50
CA SER A 45 0.58 -0.26 7.60
C SER A 45 -0.12 -0.61 8.91
N GLN A 46 0.49 -1.43 9.76
CA GLN A 46 -0.03 -1.75 11.08
C GLN A 46 1.09 -1.78 12.12
N SER A 47 0.81 -1.24 13.30
CA SER A 47 1.68 -1.31 14.47
C SER A 47 1.26 -2.41 15.46
N ALA A 48 2.22 -2.97 16.20
CA ALA A 48 1.98 -3.85 17.34
C ALA A 48 3.20 -3.95 18.27
N ASP A 49 3.01 -4.50 19.47
CA ASP A 49 4.08 -4.69 20.46
C ASP A 49 5.08 -5.78 20.05
N LYS A 50 4.66 -6.70 19.19
CA LYS A 50 5.48 -7.82 18.71
C LYS A 50 5.60 -7.76 17.20
N LEU A 51 6.83 -7.89 16.68
CA LEU A 51 7.13 -7.87 15.25
C LEU A 51 6.27 -8.85 14.44
N LYS A 52 6.15 -10.11 14.90
CA LYS A 52 5.33 -11.13 14.22
C LYS A 52 3.85 -10.75 14.15
N VAL A 53 3.33 -10.07 15.17
CA VAL A 53 1.94 -9.60 15.22
C VAL A 53 1.74 -8.43 14.26
N ALA A 54 2.65 -7.45 14.26
CA ALA A 54 2.61 -6.31 13.35
C ALA A 54 2.66 -6.79 11.88
N LEU A 55 3.54 -7.73 11.57
CA LEU A 55 3.68 -8.31 10.23
C LEU A 55 2.40 -9.04 9.80
N LYS A 56 1.90 -9.95 10.65
CA LYS A 56 0.68 -10.73 10.36
C LYS A 56 -0.52 -9.81 10.14
N ASN A 57 -0.70 -8.81 11.00
CA ASN A 57 -1.81 -7.88 10.89
C ASN A 57 -1.67 -6.98 9.65
N SER A 58 -0.46 -6.54 9.32
CA SER A 58 -0.20 -5.76 8.10
C SER A 58 -0.54 -6.55 6.83
N GLN A 59 -0.16 -7.82 6.76
CA GLN A 59 -0.49 -8.71 5.63
C GLN A 59 -2.00 -9.00 5.54
N ASN A 60 -2.65 -9.27 6.67
CA ASN A 60 -4.09 -9.51 6.73
C ASN A 60 -4.88 -8.26 6.31
N GLY A 61 -4.49 -7.09 6.81
CA GLY A 61 -5.06 -5.82 6.43
C GLY A 61 -4.89 -5.56 4.94
N LEU A 62 -3.68 -5.74 4.39
CA LEU A 62 -3.43 -5.61 2.96
C LEU A 62 -4.37 -6.50 2.14
N LYS A 63 -4.58 -7.76 2.53
CA LYS A 63 -5.52 -8.66 1.84
C LYS A 63 -6.94 -8.08 1.79
N ARG A 64 -7.44 -7.57 2.91
CA ARG A 64 -8.76 -6.92 3.00
C ARG A 64 -8.83 -5.67 2.10
N GLN A 65 -7.79 -4.83 2.12
CA GLN A 65 -7.75 -3.62 1.29
C GLN A 65 -7.70 -3.95 -0.21
N VAL A 66 -7.00 -5.02 -0.61
CA VAL A 66 -6.98 -5.47 -2.01
C VAL A 66 -8.36 -5.94 -2.45
N GLU A 67 -9.07 -6.72 -1.63
CA GLU A 67 -10.44 -7.15 -1.93
C GLU A 67 -11.39 -5.96 -2.06
N GLU A 68 -11.20 -4.95 -1.22
CA GLU A 68 -11.98 -3.72 -1.24
C GLU A 68 -11.71 -2.87 -2.48
N VAL A 69 -10.45 -2.73 -2.90
CA VAL A 69 -10.11 -2.08 -4.18
C VAL A 69 -10.74 -2.80 -5.37
N ILE A 70 -10.70 -4.13 -5.39
CA ILE A 70 -11.34 -4.93 -6.46
C ILE A 70 -12.86 -4.68 -6.50
N ARG A 71 -13.50 -4.58 -5.33
CA ARG A 71 -14.93 -4.30 -5.19
C ARG A 71 -15.27 -2.89 -5.70
N LEU A 72 -14.55 -1.87 -5.22
CA LEU A 72 -14.78 -0.47 -5.53
C LEU A 72 -14.53 -0.15 -7.01
N GLU A 73 -13.54 -0.78 -7.62
CA GLU A 73 -13.24 -0.61 -9.03
C GLU A 73 -14.15 -1.45 -9.96
N GLY A 74 -15.03 -2.29 -9.41
CA GLY A 74 -15.89 -3.18 -10.19
C GLY A 74 -15.12 -4.23 -11.00
N TRP A 75 -13.93 -4.63 -10.52
CA TRP A 75 -13.09 -5.60 -11.21
C TRP A 75 -13.56 -7.03 -10.94
N ARG A 76 -13.60 -7.87 -11.99
CA ARG A 76 -13.88 -9.30 -11.80
C ARG A 76 -12.66 -9.97 -11.20
N ARG A 77 -12.79 -10.61 -10.04
CA ARG A 77 -11.69 -11.30 -9.33
C ARG A 77 -10.86 -12.23 -10.22
N SER A 78 -11.51 -12.98 -11.13
CA SER A 78 -10.83 -13.89 -12.06
C SER A 78 -9.91 -13.20 -13.08
N ARG A 79 -10.08 -11.90 -13.31
CA ARG A 79 -9.25 -11.09 -14.22
C ARG A 79 -8.21 -10.25 -13.50
N VAL A 80 -8.21 -10.25 -12.17
CA VAL A 80 -7.28 -9.44 -11.38
C VAL A 80 -5.98 -10.21 -11.16
N LYS A 81 -4.86 -9.56 -11.47
CA LYS A 81 -3.50 -10.02 -11.16
C LYS A 81 -2.98 -9.25 -9.95
N ILE A 82 -2.60 -9.99 -8.91
CA ILE A 82 -1.99 -9.43 -7.70
C ILE A 82 -0.53 -9.84 -7.67
N ARG A 83 0.37 -8.87 -7.48
CA ARG A 83 1.82 -9.10 -7.36
C ARG A 83 2.36 -8.36 -6.15
N ALA A 84 3.35 -8.94 -5.49
CA ALA A 84 4.08 -8.23 -4.46
C ALA A 84 4.70 -6.94 -5.01
N LYS A 85 4.51 -5.84 -4.30
CA LYS A 85 5.09 -4.54 -4.65
C LYS A 85 5.56 -3.87 -3.38
N ARG A 86 6.83 -3.47 -3.35
CA ARG A 86 7.35 -2.66 -2.25
C ARG A 86 6.56 -1.37 -2.17
N ALA A 87 5.78 -1.21 -1.10
CA ALA A 87 5.14 0.04 -0.76
C ALA A 87 6.11 0.93 0.02
N ARG A 88 5.98 2.25 -0.16
CA ARG A 88 6.62 3.21 0.72
C ARG A 88 5.91 3.17 2.08
N PRO A 89 6.61 3.52 3.18
CA PRO A 89 5.95 3.81 4.44
C PRO A 89 4.83 4.83 4.21
N ASN A 90 3.68 4.61 4.84
CA ASN A 90 2.56 5.54 4.72
C ASN A 90 3.02 6.93 5.22
N PRO A 91 2.86 8.00 4.41
CA PRO A 91 3.40 9.32 4.72
C PRO A 91 2.83 9.93 6.00
N SER A 92 1.60 9.56 6.39
CA SER A 92 0.98 10.00 7.65
C SER A 92 1.61 9.33 8.88
N ILE A 93 2.33 8.21 8.71
CA ILE A 93 3.17 7.60 9.76
C ILE A 93 4.56 8.21 9.70
N ARG A 94 5.18 8.13 8.52
CA ARG A 94 6.53 8.62 8.25
C ARG A 94 6.78 8.67 6.75
N THR A 95 7.46 9.71 6.30
CA THR A 95 7.84 9.87 4.87
C THR A 95 8.99 8.95 4.45
N SER A 96 9.91 8.66 5.37
CA SER A 96 11.05 7.76 5.13
C SER A 96 11.51 7.10 6.43
N VAL A 97 11.92 5.83 6.33
CA VAL A 97 12.49 5.07 7.44
C VAL A 97 14.01 4.96 7.22
N PRO A 98 14.84 5.44 8.17
CA PRO A 98 16.28 5.24 8.17
C PRO A 98 16.66 3.75 8.09
N LYS A 99 17.76 3.44 7.41
CA LYS A 99 18.17 2.04 7.17
C LYS A 99 18.36 1.23 8.46
N ASN A 100 18.83 1.87 9.52
CA ASN A 100 19.09 1.26 10.84
C ASN A 100 17.83 0.95 11.65
N GLU A 101 16.66 1.43 11.22
CA GLU A 101 15.40 1.18 11.92
C GLU A 101 14.60 0.02 11.32
N PHE A 102 14.99 -0.49 10.15
CA PHE A 102 14.36 -1.68 9.59
C PHE A 102 14.73 -2.92 10.41
N VAL A 103 13.73 -3.75 10.67
CA VAL A 103 13.86 -4.96 11.50
C VAL A 103 13.27 -6.18 10.80
N GLY A 104 13.80 -7.37 11.09
CA GLY A 104 13.26 -8.64 10.60
C GLY A 104 13.42 -8.91 9.11
N GLY A 105 14.06 -7.99 8.37
CA GLY A 105 14.23 -8.11 6.92
C GLY A 105 12.93 -7.92 6.13
N ASN A 106 13.03 -8.10 4.81
CA ASN A 106 11.88 -7.99 3.91
C ASN A 106 11.18 -9.35 3.82
N VAL A 107 9.87 -9.38 4.05
CA VAL A 107 9.06 -10.60 3.89
C VAL A 107 8.26 -10.48 2.60
N VAL A 108 8.65 -11.26 1.60
CA VAL A 108 8.06 -11.23 0.25
C VAL A 108 7.33 -12.52 -0.03
N THR A 109 6.06 -12.42 -0.41
CA THR A 109 5.25 -13.53 -0.92
C THR A 109 4.90 -13.27 -2.38
N ARG A 110 4.14 -14.15 -3.03
CA ARG A 110 3.66 -13.92 -4.41
C ARG A 110 2.82 -12.64 -4.54
N THR A 111 2.10 -12.27 -3.49
CA THR A 111 1.08 -11.20 -3.52
C THR A 111 1.36 -10.04 -2.59
N SER A 112 2.34 -10.14 -1.68
CA SER A 112 2.66 -9.08 -0.72
C SER A 112 4.15 -8.87 -0.56
N TYR A 113 4.56 -7.61 -0.46
CA TYR A 113 5.91 -7.22 -0.03
C TYR A 113 5.79 -6.51 1.30
N SER A 114 6.42 -7.03 2.35
CA SER A 114 6.31 -6.46 3.70
C SER A 114 7.66 -5.99 4.21
N GLN A 115 7.69 -4.81 4.80
CA GLN A 115 8.85 -4.24 5.49
C GLN A 115 8.42 -3.82 6.88
N CYS A 116 9.26 -4.10 7.88
CA CYS A 116 8.99 -3.71 9.26
C CYS A 116 10.11 -2.80 9.78
N TRP A 117 9.74 -1.88 10.68
CA TRP A 117 10.65 -0.95 11.30
C TRP A 117 10.19 -0.59 12.71
N THR A 118 11.09 0.01 13.49
CA THR A 118 10.77 0.51 14.82
C THR A 118 9.96 1.81 14.75
N GLY A 119 8.86 1.86 15.49
CA GLY A 119 8.03 3.07 15.60
C GLY A 119 8.39 3.89 16.85
N VAL A 120 7.93 5.14 16.88
CA VAL A 120 8.11 6.04 18.04
C VAL A 120 7.15 5.68 19.17
N PHE A 121 5.88 5.39 18.85
CA PHE A 121 4.83 5.11 19.84
C PHE A 121 4.51 3.62 20.01
N ALA A 122 4.84 2.80 19.02
CA ALA A 122 4.71 1.35 19.07
C ALA A 122 6.03 0.74 18.62
N PRO A 123 6.51 -0.33 19.27
CA PRO A 123 7.86 -0.83 19.05
C PRO A 123 8.07 -1.38 17.63
N TYR A 124 6.99 -1.85 16.98
CA TYR A 124 7.07 -2.35 15.61
C TYR A 124 5.93 -1.81 14.75
N VAL A 125 6.28 -1.34 13.55
CA VAL A 125 5.37 -0.98 12.48
C VAL A 125 5.76 -1.78 11.25
N CYS A 126 4.80 -2.48 10.65
CA CYS A 126 5.00 -3.19 9.40
C CYS A 126 4.10 -2.61 8.32
N THR A 127 4.64 -2.47 7.12
CA THR A 127 3.90 -2.08 5.92
C THR A 127 4.02 -3.12 4.86
N SER A 128 2.86 -3.62 4.43
CA SER A 128 2.71 -4.57 3.34
C SER A 128 2.16 -3.85 2.11
N GLY A 129 2.71 -4.16 0.94
CA GLY A 129 2.29 -3.61 -0.34
C GLY A 129 2.01 -4.65 -1.41
N ALA A 130 1.02 -4.36 -2.26
CA ALA A 130 0.67 -5.14 -3.44
C ALA A 130 0.40 -4.22 -4.63
N LEU A 131 0.73 -4.71 -5.83
CA LEU A 131 0.22 -4.17 -7.08
C LEU A 131 -0.96 -5.02 -7.54
N VAL A 132 -2.11 -4.38 -7.72
CA VAL A 132 -3.36 -4.98 -8.15
C VAL A 132 -3.70 -4.42 -9.52
N CYS A 133 -3.76 -5.27 -10.54
CA CYS A 133 -4.07 -4.88 -11.91
C CYS A 133 -5.20 -5.71 -12.50
N LYS A 134 -6.01 -5.11 -13.37
CA LYS A 134 -7.02 -5.80 -14.19
C LYS A 134 -6.56 -5.92 -15.65
#